data_AF-A0A0B0MBD9-F1
#
_entry.id   AF-A0A0B0MBD9-F1
#
_cell.length_a   1.000
_cell.length_b   1.000
_cell.length_c   1.000
_cell.angle_alpha   90.00
_cell.angle_beta   90.00
_cell.angle_gamma   90.00
#
_symmetry.space_group_name_H-M   'P 1'
#
loop_
_entity.id
_entity.type
_entity.pdbx_description
1 polymer ?
#
loop_
_entity_poly.entity_id
_entity_poly.type
_entity_poly.pdbx_seq_one_letter_code
_entity_poly.pdbx_strand_id
1 'polypeptide(L)'
;MLLEAKGSWAEAEKAYSSLLEDNPLDQAIHKRRVAMAKAQGNISVAIEWLNKYLEIFMADHDAWRELADIYLSLQMYKQAAFCYEELLLSHPTVPLYHLTYADVLYTLGGLENLQTAKKYYASTIDLTRGKNTRALLGICLCTSAIAQLSKGRSKEDKESPELQSLAAKVLEKEYKQRAADKLGLVTSALRSLKI
;
A
#
# COMPACT_ATOMS: atom_id res chain seq x y z
N MET A 1 27.80 -9.81 5.17
CA MET A 1 27.86 -9.10 3.85
C MET A 1 29.00 -9.53 2.93
N LEU A 2 30.25 -9.73 3.39
CA LEU A 2 31.36 -10.14 2.49
C LEU A 2 31.07 -11.47 1.74
N LEU A 3 30.54 -12.48 2.45
CA LEU A 3 30.21 -13.78 1.87
C LEU A 3 29.10 -13.68 0.83
N GLU A 4 28.07 -12.87 1.10
CA GLU A 4 26.99 -12.59 0.15
C GLU A 4 27.50 -11.89 -1.11
N ALA A 5 28.39 -10.90 -0.96
CA ALA A 5 28.98 -10.19 -2.09
C ALA A 5 29.83 -11.11 -2.99
N LYS A 6 30.37 -12.20 -2.43
CA LYS A 6 31.08 -13.25 -3.17
C LYS A 6 30.17 -14.33 -3.75
N GLY A 7 28.87 -14.30 -3.46
CA GLY A 7 27.91 -15.35 -3.84
C GLY A 7 28.03 -16.63 -3.00
N SER A 8 28.80 -16.63 -1.91
CA SER A 8 28.97 -17.76 -0.99
C SER A 8 27.78 -17.87 -0.04
N TRP A 9 26.60 -18.15 -0.58
CA TRP A 9 25.33 -18.13 0.16
C TRP A 9 25.27 -19.14 1.31
N ALA A 10 25.75 -20.36 1.10
CA ALA A 10 25.72 -21.41 2.12
C ALA A 10 26.62 -21.07 3.32
N GLU A 11 27.78 -20.46 3.07
CA GLU A 11 28.68 -19.99 4.13
C GLU A 11 28.08 -18.81 4.88
N ALA A 12 27.43 -17.88 4.17
CA ALA A 12 26.72 -16.77 4.80
C ALA A 12 25.60 -17.27 5.72
N GLU A 13 24.80 -18.23 5.27
CA GLU A 13 23.73 -18.83 6.07
C GLU A 13 24.27 -19.55 7.31
N LYS A 14 25.37 -20.29 7.18
CA LYS A 14 26.03 -20.95 8.31
C LYS A 14 26.54 -19.92 9.33
N ALA A 15 27.16 -18.84 8.86
CA ALA A 15 27.62 -17.75 9.73
C ALA A 15 26.45 -17.07 10.46
N TYR A 16 25.34 -16.79 9.76
CA TYR A 16 24.15 -16.20 10.38
C TYR A 16 23.46 -17.14 11.36
N SER A 17 23.42 -18.43 11.07
CA SER A 17 22.86 -19.43 11.97
C SER A 17 23.66 -19.51 13.27
N SER A 18 24.99 -19.55 13.18
CA SER A 18 25.87 -19.54 14.36
C SER A 18 25.72 -18.27 15.20
N LEU A 19 25.58 -17.09 14.57
CA LEU A 19 25.34 -15.84 15.31
C LEU A 19 23.99 -15.84 16.05
N LEU A 20 22.98 -16.48 15.47
CA LEU A 20 21.66 -16.62 16.12
C LEU A 20 21.65 -17.71 17.21
N GLU A 21 22.57 -18.67 17.19
CA GLU A 21 22.77 -19.60 18.32
C GLU A 21 23.27 -18.83 19.56
N ASP A 22 24.19 -17.88 19.36
CA ASP A 22 24.73 -17.03 20.44
C ASP A 22 23.72 -15.96 20.90
N ASN A 23 23.01 -15.32 19.96
CA ASN A 23 21.98 -14.31 20.23
C ASN A 23 20.73 -14.52 19.36
N PRO A 24 19.75 -15.31 19.83
CA PRO A 24 18.54 -15.64 19.05
C PRO A 24 17.66 -14.44 18.70
N LEU A 25 17.79 -13.32 19.44
CA LEU A 25 16.98 -12.12 19.27
C LEU A 25 17.70 -11.00 18.50
N ASP A 26 18.80 -11.31 17.82
CA ASP A 26 19.48 -10.34 16.96
C ASP A 26 18.65 -10.02 15.70
N GLN A 27 17.90 -8.91 15.77
CA GLN A 27 17.05 -8.44 14.67
C GLN A 27 17.83 -8.18 13.39
N ALA A 28 19.08 -7.71 13.48
CA ALA A 28 19.87 -7.38 12.30
C ALA A 28 20.20 -8.64 11.50
N ILE A 29 20.50 -9.75 12.18
CA ILE A 29 20.80 -11.03 11.54
C ILE A 29 19.54 -11.63 10.90
N HIS A 30 18.39 -11.59 11.59
CA HIS A 30 17.11 -12.03 11.00
C HIS A 30 16.76 -11.26 9.74
N LYS A 31 16.79 -9.92 9.79
CA LYS A 31 16.56 -9.06 8.62
C LYS A 31 17.56 -9.34 7.50
N ARG A 32 18.82 -9.65 7.84
CA ARG A 32 19.84 -9.98 6.83
C ARG A 32 19.58 -11.31 6.14
N ARG A 33 19.11 -12.33 6.86
CA ARG A 33 18.70 -13.61 6.27
C ARG A 33 17.54 -13.39 5.28
N VAL A 34 16.52 -12.63 5.66
CA VAL A 34 15.43 -12.24 4.73
C VAL A 34 15.97 -11.57 3.47
N ALA A 35 16.85 -10.57 3.62
CA ALA A 35 17.44 -9.87 2.48
C ALA A 35 18.26 -10.80 1.57
N MET A 36 18.98 -11.75 2.17
CA MET A 36 19.74 -12.77 1.45
C MET A 36 18.82 -13.71 0.65
N ALA A 37 17.73 -14.19 1.24
CA ALA A 37 16.74 -15.01 0.54
C ALA A 37 16.14 -14.27 -0.67
N LYS A 38 15.79 -12.98 -0.49
CA LYS A 38 15.34 -12.12 -1.59
C LYS A 38 16.39 -11.99 -2.70
N ALA A 39 17.66 -11.77 -2.35
CA ALA A 39 18.75 -11.61 -3.31
C ALA A 39 18.99 -12.88 -4.15
N GLN A 40 18.69 -14.05 -3.60
CA GLN A 40 18.74 -15.33 -4.31
C GLN A 40 17.49 -15.61 -5.17
N GLY A 41 16.48 -14.75 -5.13
CA GLY A 41 15.18 -14.97 -5.77
C GLY A 41 14.26 -15.94 -5.03
N ASN A 42 14.65 -16.38 -3.82
CA ASN A 42 13.87 -17.30 -2.99
C ASN A 42 12.80 -16.54 -2.19
N ILE A 43 11.84 -15.95 -2.91
CA ILE A 43 10.81 -15.07 -2.33
C ILE A 43 9.92 -15.80 -1.31
N SER A 44 9.58 -17.07 -1.54
CA SER A 44 8.81 -17.87 -0.60
C SER A 44 9.50 -18.02 0.75
N VAL A 45 10.82 -18.26 0.75
CA VAL A 45 11.65 -18.36 1.95
C VAL A 45 11.73 -17.01 2.65
N ALA A 46 11.86 -15.91 1.90
CA ALA A 46 11.86 -14.57 2.48
C ALA A 46 10.53 -14.27 3.21
N ILE A 47 9.39 -14.66 2.64
CA ILE A 47 8.07 -14.54 3.28
C ILE A 47 8.01 -15.39 4.55
N GLU A 48 8.43 -16.65 4.49
CA GLU A 48 8.44 -17.54 5.67
C GLU A 48 9.26 -16.93 6.82
N TRP A 49 10.46 -16.45 6.51
CA TRP A 49 11.36 -15.85 7.49
C TRP A 49 10.83 -14.52 8.03
N LEU A 50 10.20 -13.68 7.20
CA LEU A 50 9.53 -12.44 7.66
C LEU A 50 8.36 -12.73 8.60
N ASN A 51 7.52 -13.72 8.30
CA ASN A 51 6.42 -14.08 9.19
C ASN A 51 6.96 -14.55 10.55
N LYS A 52 7.93 -15.48 10.57
CA LYS A 52 8.59 -15.92 11.82
C LYS A 52 9.24 -14.78 12.58
N TYR A 53 9.85 -13.83 11.87
CA TYR A 53 10.43 -12.64 12.47
C TYR A 53 9.35 -11.77 13.14
N LEU A 54 8.24 -11.53 12.46
CA LEU A 54 7.13 -10.71 12.96
C LEU A 54 6.35 -11.37 14.12
N GLU A 55 6.38 -12.70 14.22
CA GLU A 55 5.88 -13.42 15.42
C GLU A 55 6.66 -13.03 16.69
N ILE A 56 7.93 -12.67 16.56
CA ILE A 56 8.81 -12.27 17.67
C ILE A 56 8.84 -10.75 17.83
N PHE A 57 8.93 -10.02 16.72
CA PHE A 57 9.14 -8.57 16.66
C PHE A 57 7.96 -7.84 16.01
N MET A 58 6.75 -8.10 16.51
CA MET A 58 5.49 -7.56 15.98
C MET A 58 5.44 -6.03 15.83
N ALA A 59 6.18 -5.27 16.64
CA ALA A 59 6.22 -3.81 16.56
C ALA A 59 7.13 -3.27 15.43
N ASP A 60 7.82 -4.14 14.69
CA ASP A 60 8.72 -3.77 13.61
C ASP A 60 7.95 -3.44 12.32
N HIS A 61 7.69 -2.16 12.16
CA HIS A 61 6.94 -1.57 11.07
C HIS A 61 7.71 -1.64 9.73
N ASP A 62 9.05 -1.62 9.76
CA ASP A 62 9.83 -1.82 8.52
C ASP A 62 9.67 -3.25 8.00
N ALA A 63 9.62 -4.24 8.89
CA ALA A 63 9.39 -5.63 8.51
C ALA A 63 7.96 -5.87 7.99
N TRP A 64 6.93 -5.27 8.60
CA TRP A 64 5.57 -5.30 8.06
C TRP A 64 5.48 -4.67 6.68
N ARG A 65 6.14 -3.54 6.47
CA ARG A 65 6.19 -2.86 5.17
C ARG A 65 6.89 -3.71 4.12
N GLU A 66 8.03 -4.30 4.45
CA GLU A 66 8.77 -5.19 3.57
C GLU A 66 7.93 -6.41 3.18
N LEU A 67 7.22 -7.03 4.13
CA LEU A 67 6.30 -8.13 3.85
C LEU A 67 5.13 -7.69 2.95
N ALA A 68 4.56 -6.51 3.18
CA ALA A 68 3.52 -5.94 2.33
C ALA A 68 4.01 -5.74 0.89
N ASP A 69 5.20 -5.15 0.70
CA ASP A 69 5.79 -4.89 -0.61
C ASP A 69 6.04 -6.20 -1.39
N ILE A 70 6.48 -7.26 -0.70
CA ILE A 70 6.60 -8.59 -1.30
C ILE A 70 5.23 -9.12 -1.73
N TYR A 71 4.22 -9.09 -0.86
CA TYR A 71 2.87 -9.55 -1.22
C TYR A 71 2.26 -8.76 -2.38
N LEU A 72 2.48 -7.44 -2.45
CA LEU A 72 2.07 -6.62 -3.58
C LEU A 72 2.75 -7.07 -4.88
N SER A 73 4.05 -7.34 -4.86
CA SER A 73 4.79 -7.82 -6.04
C SER A 73 4.28 -9.17 -6.56
N LEU A 74 3.71 -9.99 -5.67
CA LEU A 74 3.10 -11.27 -5.99
C LEU A 74 1.59 -11.19 -6.25
N GLN A 75 1.00 -9.99 -6.24
CA GLN A 75 -0.44 -9.75 -6.40
C GLN A 75 -1.30 -10.44 -5.31
N MET A 76 -0.70 -10.71 -4.15
CA MET A 76 -1.35 -11.30 -2.99
C MET A 76 -2.04 -10.20 -2.16
N TYR A 77 -3.04 -9.55 -2.77
CA TYR A 77 -3.63 -8.32 -2.25
C TYR A 77 -4.29 -8.44 -0.88
N LYS A 78 -4.86 -9.61 -0.53
CA LYS A 78 -5.48 -9.83 0.79
C LYS A 78 -4.42 -9.85 1.89
N GLN A 79 -3.29 -10.50 1.65
CA GLN A 79 -2.17 -10.56 2.58
C GLN A 79 -1.48 -9.18 2.69
N ALA A 80 -1.35 -8.46 1.58
CA ALA A 80 -0.86 -7.10 1.60
C ALA A 80 -1.79 -6.17 2.40
N ALA A 81 -3.11 -6.31 2.24
CA ALA A 81 -4.10 -5.54 3.01
C ALA A 81 -3.92 -5.76 4.51
N PHE A 82 -3.77 -7.01 4.96
CA PHE A 82 -3.51 -7.33 6.35
C PHE A 82 -2.23 -6.65 6.88
N CYS A 83 -1.13 -6.69 6.12
CA CYS A 83 0.10 -6.01 6.53
C CYS A 83 -0.09 -4.49 6.67
N TYR A 84 -0.88 -3.86 5.79
CA TYR A 84 -1.19 -2.44 5.91
C TYR A 84 -2.15 -2.11 7.07
N GLU A 85 -3.02 -3.03 7.46
CA GLU A 85 -3.85 -2.88 8.67
C GLU A 85 -2.96 -2.81 9.91
N GLU A 86 -1.97 -3.69 10.04
CA GLU A 86 -0.98 -3.65 11.13
C GLU A 86 -0.15 -2.35 11.13
N LEU A 87 0.24 -1.87 9.95
CA LEU A 87 0.93 -0.58 9.80
C LEU A 87 0.05 0.61 10.19
N LEU A 88 -1.23 0.58 9.85
CA LEU A 88 -2.20 1.63 10.20
C LEU A 88 -2.51 1.65 11.69
N LEU A 89 -2.59 0.47 12.33
CA LEU A 89 -2.80 0.35 13.78
C LEU A 89 -1.63 0.97 14.56
N SER A 90 -0.39 0.72 14.13
CA SER A 90 0.81 1.23 14.80
C SER A 90 1.12 2.70 14.46
N HIS A 91 0.86 3.13 13.22
CA HIS A 91 1.24 4.45 12.71
C HIS A 91 0.09 5.12 11.93
N PRO A 92 -1.00 5.52 12.62
CA PRO A 92 -2.23 5.99 11.99
C PRO A 92 -2.11 7.35 11.29
N THR A 93 -1.00 8.07 11.47
CA THR A 93 -0.80 9.42 10.89
C THR A 93 0.08 9.42 9.65
N VAL A 94 0.59 8.25 9.20
CA VAL A 94 1.46 8.14 8.02
C VAL A 94 0.60 8.09 6.74
N PRO A 95 0.58 9.16 5.91
CA PRO A 95 -0.34 9.22 4.78
C PRO A 95 -0.10 8.14 3.72
N LEU A 96 1.14 7.65 3.61
CA LEU A 96 1.50 6.61 2.65
C LEU A 96 0.78 5.29 2.95
N TYR A 97 0.57 4.94 4.23
CA TYR A 97 -0.11 3.70 4.60
C TYR A 97 -1.58 3.74 4.26
N HIS A 98 -2.24 4.88 4.52
CA HIS A 98 -3.62 5.13 4.08
C HIS A 98 -3.75 5.04 2.56
N LEU A 99 -2.82 5.66 1.83
CA LEU A 99 -2.84 5.68 0.38
C LEU A 99 -2.69 4.28 -0.21
N THR A 100 -1.68 3.51 0.22
CA THR A 100 -1.45 2.19 -0.35
C THR A 100 -2.51 1.19 0.09
N TYR A 101 -3.02 1.27 1.33
CA TYR A 101 -4.16 0.44 1.74
C TYR A 101 -5.41 0.74 0.90
N ALA A 102 -5.69 2.02 0.61
CA ALA A 102 -6.77 2.41 -0.29
C ALA A 102 -6.57 1.86 -1.72
N ASP A 103 -5.35 1.89 -2.25
CA ASP A 103 -5.01 1.30 -3.55
C ASP A 103 -5.25 -0.22 -3.58
N VAL A 104 -4.87 -0.92 -2.50
CA VAL A 104 -5.07 -2.37 -2.37
C VAL A 104 -6.55 -2.72 -2.32
N LEU A 105 -7.33 -2.01 -1.49
CA LEU A 105 -8.77 -2.21 -1.38
C LEU A 105 -9.49 -1.88 -2.69
N TYR A 106 -9.09 -0.81 -3.38
CA TYR A 106 -9.64 -0.47 -4.69
C TYR A 106 -9.38 -1.60 -5.71
N THR A 107 -8.15 -2.15 -5.71
CA THR A 107 -7.77 -3.27 -6.57
C THR A 107 -8.55 -4.55 -6.25
N LEU A 108 -8.76 -4.87 -4.97
CA LEU A 108 -9.59 -5.99 -4.54
C LEU A 108 -11.05 -5.85 -5.01
N GLY A 109 -11.54 -4.60 -5.11
CA GLY A 109 -12.86 -4.30 -5.62
C GLY A 109 -14.00 -4.83 -4.75
N GLY A 110 -15.22 -4.74 -5.25
CA GLY A 110 -16.42 -5.01 -4.45
C GLY A 110 -16.87 -3.77 -3.67
N LEU A 111 -18.17 -3.70 -3.38
CA LEU A 111 -18.79 -2.48 -2.85
C LEU A 111 -18.18 -2.04 -1.52
N GLU A 112 -18.01 -2.98 -0.58
CA GLU A 112 -17.45 -2.72 0.75
C GLU A 112 -16.00 -2.23 0.67
N ASN A 113 -15.14 -2.91 -0.08
CA ASN A 113 -13.75 -2.48 -0.24
C ASN A 113 -13.65 -1.12 -0.93
N LEU A 114 -14.49 -0.82 -1.92
CA LEU A 114 -14.49 0.47 -2.60
C LEU A 114 -14.94 1.61 -1.67
N GLN A 115 -15.95 1.37 -0.83
CA GLN A 115 -16.38 2.32 0.20
C GLN A 115 -15.27 2.56 1.21
N THR A 116 -14.60 1.50 1.67
CA THR A 116 -13.47 1.60 2.61
C THR A 116 -12.28 2.30 1.96
N ALA A 117 -11.92 1.96 0.72
CA ALA A 117 -10.87 2.63 -0.05
C ALA A 117 -11.13 4.14 -0.17
N LYS A 118 -12.37 4.54 -0.45
CA LYS A 118 -12.76 5.96 -0.51
C LYS A 118 -12.49 6.68 0.82
N LYS A 119 -12.77 6.04 1.96
CA LYS A 119 -12.47 6.60 3.30
C LYS A 119 -10.97 6.80 3.51
N TYR A 120 -10.15 5.82 3.14
CA TYR A 120 -8.69 5.91 3.29
C TYR A 120 -8.03 6.88 2.30
N TYR A 121 -8.57 7.03 1.08
CA TYR A 121 -8.18 8.14 0.21
C TYR A 121 -8.54 9.50 0.81
N ALA A 122 -9.72 9.64 1.42
CA ALA A 122 -10.11 10.87 2.10
C ALA A 122 -9.18 11.19 3.29
N SER A 123 -8.81 10.18 4.08
CA SER A 123 -7.82 10.33 5.16
C SER A 123 -6.46 10.76 4.62
N THR A 124 -6.01 10.18 3.51
CA THR A 124 -4.77 10.61 2.83
C THR A 124 -4.84 12.08 2.41
N ILE A 125 -5.96 12.53 1.87
CA ILE A 125 -6.18 13.93 1.48
C ILE A 125 -6.07 14.82 2.72
N ASP A 126 -6.71 14.46 3.83
CA ASP A 126 -6.68 15.22 5.07
C ASP A 126 -5.24 15.33 5.64
N LEU A 127 -4.57 14.18 5.81
CA LEU A 127 -3.20 14.11 6.33
C LEU A 127 -2.18 14.86 5.45
N THR A 128 -2.45 14.96 4.14
CA THR A 128 -1.58 15.70 3.19
C THR A 128 -2.07 17.12 2.89
N ARG A 129 -3.09 17.61 3.60
CA ARG A 129 -3.70 18.94 3.41
C ARG A 129 -4.13 19.18 1.95
N GLY A 130 -4.72 18.17 1.33
CA GLY A 130 -5.27 18.22 -0.02
C GLY A 130 -4.26 18.13 -1.16
N LYS A 131 -2.98 17.86 -0.87
CA LYS A 131 -1.91 17.91 -1.89
C LYS A 131 -1.66 16.58 -2.60
N ASN A 132 -2.22 15.47 -2.11
CA ASN A 132 -2.00 14.16 -2.71
C ASN A 132 -2.90 13.94 -3.93
N THR A 133 -2.35 14.11 -5.13
CA THR A 133 -3.06 13.95 -6.39
C THR A 133 -3.52 12.51 -6.64
N ARG A 134 -2.77 11.50 -6.17
CA ARG A 134 -3.18 10.09 -6.29
C ARG A 134 -4.43 9.81 -5.47
N ALA A 135 -4.51 10.34 -4.25
CA ALA A 135 -5.69 10.19 -3.40
C ALA A 135 -6.91 10.94 -3.96
N LEU A 136 -6.73 12.14 -4.51
CA LEU A 136 -7.80 12.88 -5.18
C LEU A 136 -8.37 12.09 -6.37
N LEU A 137 -7.50 11.48 -7.18
CA LEU A 137 -7.92 10.60 -8.27
C LEU A 137 -8.61 9.34 -7.74
N GLY A 138 -8.11 8.77 -6.64
CA GLY A 138 -8.71 7.63 -5.94
C GLY A 138 -10.16 7.89 -5.52
N ILE A 139 -10.46 9.07 -4.97
CA ILE A 139 -11.84 9.49 -4.66
C ILE A 139 -12.73 9.48 -5.91
N CYS A 140 -12.24 10.03 -7.02
CA CYS A 140 -12.98 10.05 -8.28
C CYS A 140 -13.25 8.62 -8.79
N LEU A 141 -12.23 7.77 -8.82
CA LEU A 141 -12.32 6.38 -9.26
C LEU A 141 -13.27 5.56 -8.38
N CYS A 142 -13.12 5.61 -7.06
CA CYS A 142 -14.02 4.95 -6.11
C CYS A 142 -15.46 5.41 -6.32
N THR A 143 -15.71 6.71 -6.45
CA THR A 143 -17.06 7.24 -6.62
C THR A 143 -17.71 6.72 -7.91
N SER A 144 -16.98 6.73 -9.02
CA SER A 144 -17.47 6.20 -10.29
C SER A 144 -17.75 4.70 -10.22
N ALA A 145 -16.83 3.92 -9.63
CA ALA A 145 -16.97 2.47 -9.47
C ALA A 145 -18.15 2.09 -8.56
N ILE A 146 -18.29 2.75 -7.41
CA ILE A 146 -19.43 2.57 -6.49
C ILE A 146 -20.74 2.90 -7.21
N ALA A 147 -20.80 4.00 -7.97
CA ALA A 147 -21.98 4.38 -8.73
C ALA A 147 -22.35 3.37 -9.83
N GLN A 148 -21.37 2.68 -10.44
CA GLN A 148 -21.68 1.60 -11.39
C GLN A 148 -22.23 0.36 -10.68
N LEU A 149 -21.67 0.00 -9.53
CA LEU A 149 -22.06 -1.20 -8.77
C LEU A 149 -23.37 -1.03 -8.00
N SER A 150 -23.74 0.20 -7.63
CA SER A 150 -24.97 0.50 -6.89
C SER A 150 -26.20 0.67 -7.77
N LYS A 151 -26.05 0.67 -9.11
CA LYS A 151 -27.19 0.69 -10.04
C LYS A 151 -28.10 -0.52 -9.80
N GLY A 152 -29.25 -0.27 -9.16
CA GLY A 152 -30.27 -1.27 -8.85
C GLY A 152 -30.36 -1.68 -7.38
N ARG A 153 -29.48 -1.19 -6.49
CA ARG A 153 -29.61 -1.35 -5.03
C ARG A 153 -30.22 -0.09 -4.41
N SER A 154 -31.04 -0.25 -3.37
CA SER A 154 -31.74 0.85 -2.69
C SER A 154 -30.77 1.93 -2.19
N LYS A 155 -31.22 3.19 -2.26
CA LYS A 155 -30.49 4.40 -1.92
C LYS A 155 -30.35 4.54 -0.40
N GLU A 156 -29.38 3.89 0.23
CA GLU A 156 -29.11 4.15 1.66
C GLU A 156 -27.84 4.96 1.95
N ASP A 157 -26.90 5.09 1.02
CA ASP A 157 -25.74 5.97 1.21
C ASP A 157 -25.68 7.07 0.14
N LYS A 158 -26.52 8.10 0.30
CA LYS A 158 -26.30 9.39 -0.37
C LYS A 158 -25.24 10.17 0.41
N GLU A 159 -24.00 9.70 0.40
CA GLU A 159 -22.89 10.60 0.74
C GLU A 159 -22.86 11.75 -0.27
N SER A 160 -22.64 12.98 0.23
CA SER A 160 -22.78 14.18 -0.58
C SER A 160 -21.85 14.15 -1.80
N PRO A 161 -22.36 14.44 -3.01
CA PRO A 161 -21.56 14.51 -4.23
C PRO A 161 -20.49 15.62 -4.24
N GLU A 162 -20.38 16.38 -3.15
CA GLU A 162 -19.44 17.46 -2.97
C GLU A 162 -17.97 17.01 -2.97
N LEU A 163 -17.65 15.87 -2.35
CA LEU A 163 -16.25 15.46 -2.19
C LEU A 163 -15.57 15.13 -3.53
N GLN A 164 -16.24 14.37 -4.41
CA GLN A 164 -15.66 14.06 -5.72
C GLN A 164 -15.59 15.27 -6.65
N SER A 165 -16.58 16.17 -6.59
CA SER A 165 -16.56 17.40 -7.40
C SER A 165 -15.42 18.31 -6.95
N LEU A 166 -15.20 18.42 -5.63
CA LEU A 166 -14.07 19.15 -5.07
C LEU A 166 -12.74 18.51 -5.48
N ALA A 167 -12.64 17.17 -5.37
CA ALA A 167 -11.42 16.45 -5.76
C ALA A 167 -11.07 16.67 -7.25
N ALA A 168 -12.07 16.59 -8.14
CA ALA A 168 -11.91 16.87 -9.57
C ALA A 168 -11.42 18.31 -9.82
N LYS A 169 -12.04 19.31 -9.17
CA LYS A 169 -11.63 20.72 -9.30
C LYS A 169 -10.19 20.95 -8.83
N VAL A 170 -9.79 20.33 -7.72
CA VAL A 170 -8.42 20.44 -7.20
C VAL A 170 -7.42 19.77 -8.16
N LEU A 171 -7.76 18.60 -8.72
CA LEU A 171 -6.94 17.94 -9.74
C LEU A 171 -6.74 18.83 -10.97
N GLU A 172 -7.82 19.37 -11.54
CA GLU A 172 -7.71 20.26 -12.71
C GLU A 172 -6.89 21.50 -12.39
N LYS A 173 -7.04 22.09 -11.20
CA LYS A 173 -6.24 23.23 -10.75
C LYS A 173 -4.76 22.88 -10.65
N GLU A 174 -4.40 21.76 -10.04
CA GLU A 174 -3.00 21.31 -9.92
C GLU A 174 -2.38 21.04 -11.30
N TYR A 175 -3.10 20.39 -12.20
CA TYR A 175 -2.62 20.15 -13.56
C TYR A 175 -2.49 21.43 -14.36
N LYS A 176 -3.42 22.38 -14.24
CA LYS A 176 -3.30 23.70 -14.87
C LYS A 176 -2.04 24.44 -14.41
N GLN A 177 -1.61 24.26 -13.16
CA GLN A 177 -0.42 24.91 -12.61
C GLN A 177 0.89 24.19 -12.95
N ARG A 178 0.91 22.85 -12.90
CA ARG A 178 2.15 22.06 -12.99
C ARG A 178 2.37 21.38 -14.35
N ALA A 179 1.30 21.14 -15.11
CA ALA A 179 1.33 20.37 -16.37
C ALA A 179 0.14 20.79 -17.26
N ALA A 180 0.12 22.06 -17.67
CA ALA A 180 -1.01 22.66 -18.41
C ALA A 180 -1.29 21.96 -19.75
N ASP A 181 -0.26 21.40 -20.38
CA ASP A 181 -0.33 20.57 -21.58
C ASP A 181 -1.17 19.30 -21.38
N LYS A 182 -1.21 18.76 -20.15
CA LYS A 182 -1.97 17.56 -19.79
C LYS A 182 -3.37 17.84 -19.25
N LEU A 183 -3.74 19.11 -19.06
CA LEU A 183 -5.05 19.48 -18.52
C LEU A 183 -6.21 18.91 -19.34
N GLY A 184 -6.11 18.97 -20.68
CA GLY A 184 -7.13 18.41 -21.57
C GLY A 184 -7.35 16.90 -21.38
N LEU A 185 -6.27 16.15 -21.11
CA LEU A 185 -6.33 14.72 -20.83
C LEU A 185 -7.03 14.44 -19.50
N VAL A 186 -6.68 15.18 -18.44
CA VAL A 186 -7.28 15.02 -17.10
C VAL A 186 -8.75 15.37 -17.12
N THR A 187 -9.13 16.51 -17.72
CA THR A 187 -10.53 16.90 -17.85
C THR A 187 -11.33 15.86 -18.66
N SER A 188 -10.76 15.32 -19.73
CA SER A 188 -11.42 14.24 -20.50
C SER A 188 -11.60 12.96 -19.68
N ALA A 189 -10.60 12.59 -18.88
CA ALA A 189 -10.67 11.42 -18.01
C ALA A 189 -11.69 11.59 -16.88
N LEU A 190 -11.78 12.78 -16.26
CA LEU A 190 -12.78 13.05 -15.23
C LEU A 190 -14.20 13.00 -15.79
N ARG A 191 -14.43 13.54 -17.00
CA ARG A 191 -15.73 13.44 -17.68
C ARG A 191 -16.13 12.00 -17.98
N SER A 192 -15.19 11.14 -18.38
CA SER A 192 -15.51 9.73 -18.66
C SER A 192 -15.93 8.96 -17.40
N LEU A 193 -15.45 9.40 -16.23
CA LEU A 193 -15.89 8.91 -14.93
C LEU A 193 -17.27 9.43 -14.49
N LYS A 194 -17.89 10.33 -15.28
CA LYS A 194 -19.15 11.03 -14.98
C LYS A 194 -19.05 11.91 -13.73
N ILE A 195 -17.92 12.59 -13.59
CA ILE A 195 -17.60 13.52 -12.50
C ILE A 195 -17.48 14.93 -13.05
#